data_AF-A0AAV1N3Z5-F1
#
_entry.id   AF-A0AAV1N3Z5-F1
#
_cell.length_a   1.000
_cell.length_b   1.000
_cell.length_c   1.000
_cell.angle_alpha   90.00
_cell.angle_beta   90.00
_cell.angle_gamma   90.00
#
_symmetry.space_group_name_H-M   'P 1'
#
loop_
_entity.id
_entity.type
_entity.pdbx_description
1 polymer ?
#
loop_
_entity_poly.entity_id
_entity_poly.type
_entity_poly.pdbx_seq_one_letter_code
_entity_poly.pdbx_strand_id
1 'polypeptide(L)'
;MDCKYAVPAESPEVFCKYTQGERLLDTTNPDEEQHVPFKHRAKARLFPGNICRLLFKNLPNGKSNFTCNIKGSQADSVTAIKTSVVEKKLLLPCTAWSVLLQSCSGLLLTLMTLPMLLEIHWL
;
A
#
# COMPACT_ATOMS: atom_id res chain seq x y z
N MET A 1 -2.57 3.27 -0.60
CA MET A 1 -3.53 3.88 0.35
C MET A 1 -4.46 2.79 0.83
N ASP A 2 -4.63 2.68 2.14
CA ASP A 2 -5.37 1.58 2.75
C ASP A 2 -6.67 2.07 3.38
N CYS A 3 -7.77 1.42 3.02
CA CYS A 3 -9.07 1.60 3.65
C CYS A 3 -9.45 0.30 4.36
N LYS A 4 -9.53 0.34 5.68
CA LYS A 4 -10.00 -0.78 6.47
C LYS A 4 -11.53 -0.78 6.48
N TYR A 5 -12.13 -1.96 6.47
CA TYR A 5 -13.57 -2.14 6.59
C TYR A 5 -13.89 -3.24 7.61
N ALA A 6 -15.12 -3.23 8.10
CA ALA A 6 -15.68 -4.38 8.80
C ALA A 6 -16.36 -5.30 7.77
N VAL A 7 -16.30 -6.61 7.99
CA VAL A 7 -17.03 -7.55 7.12
C VAL A 7 -18.53 -7.27 7.26
N PRO A 8 -19.27 -7.04 6.15
CA PRO A 8 -20.72 -6.89 6.22
C PRO A 8 -21.35 -8.17 6.77
N ALA A 9 -22.31 -8.04 7.68
CA ALA A 9 -23.03 -9.21 8.23
C ALA A 9 -23.85 -9.97 7.17
N GLU A 10 -24.18 -9.31 6.06
CA GLU A 10 -25.15 -9.79 5.06
C GLU A 10 -24.53 -10.24 3.74
N SER A 11 -23.24 -9.96 3.50
CA SER A 11 -22.53 -10.45 2.31
C SER A 11 -21.03 -10.61 2.56
N PRO A 12 -20.44 -11.79 2.23
CA PRO A 12 -18.99 -11.98 2.29
C PRO A 12 -18.26 -11.26 1.16
N GLU A 13 -18.96 -10.87 0.09
CA GLU A 13 -18.35 -10.29 -1.10
C GLU A 13 -18.48 -8.77 -1.08
N VAL A 14 -17.32 -8.12 -1.13
CA VAL A 14 -17.19 -6.67 -1.05
C VAL A 14 -16.45 -6.13 -2.27
N PHE A 15 -16.94 -5.02 -2.78
CA PHE A 15 -16.29 -4.29 -3.86
C PHE A 15 -15.71 -2.99 -3.33
N CYS A 16 -14.47 -2.74 -3.70
CA CYS A 16 -13.81 -1.49 -3.43
C CYS A 16 -13.83 -0.60 -4.66
N LYS A 17 -14.15 0.67 -4.45
CA LYS A 17 -14.07 1.70 -5.46
C LYS A 17 -13.23 2.88 -4.99
N TYR A 18 -12.18 3.20 -5.72
CA TYR A 18 -11.36 4.38 -5.46
C TYR A 18 -11.65 5.49 -6.46
N THR A 19 -11.96 6.68 -5.98
CA THR A 19 -12.20 7.86 -6.81
C THR A 19 -11.32 9.04 -6.41
N GLN A 20 -11.15 9.97 -7.33
CA GLN A 20 -10.60 11.29 -7.09
C GLN A 20 -11.55 12.32 -7.72
N GLY A 21 -12.36 12.96 -6.87
CA GLY A 21 -13.55 13.68 -7.35
C GLY A 21 -14.49 12.72 -8.07
N GLU A 22 -14.86 13.06 -9.30
CA GLU A 22 -15.75 12.24 -10.15
C GLU A 22 -15.01 11.13 -10.91
N ARG A 23 -13.68 11.14 -10.91
CA ARG A 23 -12.89 10.19 -11.70
C ARG A 23 -12.71 8.88 -10.94
N LEU A 24 -13.21 7.79 -11.51
CA LEU A 24 -12.90 6.43 -11.08
C LEU A 24 -11.42 6.09 -11.34
N LEU A 25 -10.66 5.89 -10.27
CA LEU A 25 -9.26 5.51 -10.35
C LEU A 25 -9.10 4.03 -10.62
N ASP A 26 -9.75 3.18 -9.82
CA ASP A 26 -9.89 1.74 -10.04
C ASP A 26 -10.97 1.14 -9.13
N THR A 27 -11.43 -0.06 -9.46
CA THR A 27 -12.45 -0.80 -8.72
C THR A 27 -12.16 -2.31 -8.75
N THR A 28 -12.60 -3.02 -7.72
CA THR A 28 -12.57 -4.50 -7.72
C THR A 28 -13.87 -5.11 -8.25
N ASN A 29 -14.88 -4.29 -8.54
CA ASN A 29 -16.11 -4.75 -9.20
C ASN A 29 -15.81 -5.04 -10.69
N PRO A 30 -16.00 -6.29 -11.17
CA PRO A 30 -15.75 -6.63 -12.58
C PRO A 30 -16.69 -5.89 -13.56
N ASP A 31 -17.85 -5.41 -13.10
CA ASP A 31 -18.85 -4.78 -13.95
C ASP A 31 -18.60 -3.27 -14.20
N GLU A 32 -17.70 -2.66 -13.43
CA GLU A 32 -17.37 -1.23 -13.56
C GLU A 32 -16.07 -1.04 -14.36
N GLU A 33 -16.13 -0.28 -15.44
CA GLU A 33 -14.95 0.01 -16.26
C GLU A 33 -14.06 1.09 -15.65
N GLN A 34 -12.77 0.77 -15.50
CA GLN A 34 -11.75 1.71 -15.06
C GLN A 34 -11.49 2.78 -16.13
N HIS A 35 -11.45 4.06 -15.75
CA HIS A 35 -11.07 5.13 -16.68
C HIS A 35 -9.67 4.90 -17.28
N VAL A 36 -9.59 5.00 -18.61
CA VAL A 36 -8.38 4.73 -19.42
C VAL A 36 -7.09 5.36 -18.88
N PRO A 37 -7.05 6.64 -18.45
CA PRO A 37 -5.81 7.27 -17.96
C PRO A 37 -5.23 6.61 -16.71
N PHE A 38 -6.04 5.86 -15.96
CA PHE A 38 -5.65 5.24 -14.71
C PHE A 38 -5.36 3.74 -14.84
N LYS A 39 -5.70 3.10 -15.96
CA LYS A 39 -5.56 1.64 -16.17
C LYS A 39 -4.17 1.08 -15.85
N HIS A 40 -3.13 1.84 -16.16
CA HIS A 40 -1.73 1.47 -15.92
C HIS A 40 -1.12 2.13 -14.68
N ARG A 41 -1.87 2.99 -13.99
CA ARG A 41 -1.39 3.81 -12.87
C ARG A 41 -2.04 3.46 -11.54
N ALA A 42 -3.30 3.07 -11.53
CA ALA A 42 -4.06 2.76 -10.34
C ALA A 42 -4.48 1.28 -10.35
N LYS A 43 -4.26 0.60 -9.22
CA LYS A 43 -4.80 -0.74 -8.98
C LYS A 43 -5.40 -0.88 -7.59
N ALA A 44 -6.69 -1.19 -7.51
CA ALA A 44 -7.42 -1.53 -6.31
C ALA A 44 -7.33 -3.05 -6.09
N ARG A 45 -7.08 -3.46 -4.85
CA ARG A 45 -7.05 -4.87 -4.45
C ARG A 45 -7.61 -5.04 -3.06
N LEU A 46 -8.28 -6.16 -2.85
CA LEU A 46 -8.60 -6.67 -1.51
C LEU A 46 -7.36 -7.36 -0.95
N PHE A 47 -7.00 -7.00 0.28
CA PHE A 47 -5.94 -7.61 1.05
C PHE A 47 -6.53 -8.30 2.30
N PRO A 48 -5.90 -9.37 2.79
CA PRO A 48 -6.29 -10.03 4.04
C PRO A 48 -6.39 -9.03 5.20
N GLY A 49 -7.30 -9.30 6.15
CA GLY A 49 -7.55 -8.42 7.29
C GLY A 49 -8.51 -7.27 6.99
N ASN A 50 -9.41 -7.43 6.01
CA ASN A 50 -10.43 -6.47 5.61
C ASN A 50 -9.84 -5.11 5.23
N ILE A 51 -8.81 -5.16 4.38
CA ILE A 51 -8.11 -3.98 3.90
C ILE A 51 -8.34 -3.88 2.39
N CYS A 52 -8.90 -2.76 1.97
CA CYS A 52 -8.82 -2.35 0.60
C CYS A 52 -7.57 -1.52 0.36
N ARG A 53 -6.79 -1.84 -0.65
CA ARG A 53 -5.54 -1.14 -0.96
C ARG A 53 -5.55 -0.61 -2.38
N LEU A 54 -5.33 0.70 -2.51
CA LEU A 54 -5.00 1.36 -3.76
C LEU A 54 -3.48 1.45 -3.92
N LEU A 55 -2.98 0.84 -4.99
CA LEU A 55 -1.63 1.02 -5.51
C LEU A 55 -1.69 2.10 -6.59
N PHE A 56 -0.96 3.20 -6.40
CA PHE A 56 -0.99 4.33 -7.34
C PHE A 56 0.44 4.70 -7.78
N LYS A 57 0.72 4.60 -9.08
CA LYS A 57 2.01 4.95 -9.70
C LYS A 57 2.05 6.42 -10.08
N ASN A 58 3.24 7.00 -9.90
CA ASN A 58 3.54 8.38 -10.27
C ASN A 58 2.51 9.36 -9.68
N LEU A 59 2.42 9.41 -8.35
CA LEU A 59 1.57 10.40 -7.69
C LEU A 59 1.94 11.81 -8.20
N PRO A 60 0.96 12.63 -8.62
CA PRO A 60 1.23 14.02 -8.99
C PRO A 60 1.84 14.78 -7.82
N ASN A 61 2.61 15.83 -8.13
CA ASN A 61 3.18 16.68 -7.09
C ASN A 61 2.05 17.47 -6.40
N GLY A 62 2.17 17.64 -5.08
CA GLY A 62 1.16 18.33 -4.26
C GLY A 62 0.22 17.37 -3.53
N LYS A 63 -0.95 17.89 -3.13
CA LYS A 63 -2.00 17.17 -2.40
C LYS A 63 -2.97 16.53 -3.37
N SER A 64 -3.29 15.26 -3.12
CA SER A 64 -4.27 14.49 -3.88
C SER A 64 -5.31 13.90 -2.94
N ASN A 65 -6.59 14.17 -3.22
CA ASN A 65 -7.70 13.61 -2.47
C ASN A 65 -8.10 12.29 -3.09
N PHE A 66 -8.13 11.25 -2.28
CA PHE A 66 -8.53 9.90 -2.68
C PHE A 66 -9.69 9.47 -1.79
N THR A 67 -10.78 9.03 -2.41
CA THR A 67 -11.94 8.49 -1.71
C THR A 67 -12.06 7.01 -2.00
N CYS A 68 -12.13 6.21 -0.94
CA CYS A 68 -12.44 4.79 -1.00
C CYS A 68 -13.89 4.59 -0.59
N ASN A 69 -14.65 3.87 -1.41
CA ASN A 69 -16.01 3.43 -1.14
C ASN A 69 -16.02 1.91 -1.14
N ILE A 70 -16.58 1.32 -0.09
CA ILE A 70 -16.66 -0.12 0.09
C ILE A 70 -18.13 -0.48 0.10
N LYS A 71 -18.56 -1.21 -0.92
CA LYS A 71 -19.92 -1.68 -1.10
C LYS A 71 -19.97 -3.18 -0.87
N GLY A 72 -20.96 -3.67 -0.13
CA GLY A 72 -21.33 -5.08 -0.17
C GLY A 72 -21.91 -5.43 -1.53
N SER A 73 -21.91 -6.71 -1.89
CA SER A 73 -22.47 -7.18 -3.16
C SER A 73 -23.97 -6.89 -3.33
N GLN A 74 -24.68 -6.61 -2.23
CA GLN A 74 -26.07 -6.16 -2.29
C GLN A 74 -26.11 -4.65 -2.55
N ALA A 75 -26.83 -4.26 -3.61
CA ALA A 75 -26.75 -2.99 -4.33
C ALA A 75 -26.82 -1.70 -3.48
N ASP A 76 -27.32 -1.77 -2.24
CA ASP A 76 -27.52 -0.62 -1.35
C ASP A 76 -26.72 -0.65 -0.03
N SER A 77 -25.89 -1.67 0.19
CA SER A 77 -25.10 -1.79 1.43
C SER A 77 -23.73 -1.09 1.31
N VAL A 78 -23.67 0.21 1.62
CA VAL A 78 -22.39 0.90 1.79
C VAL A 78 -21.83 0.57 3.18
N THR A 79 -20.69 -0.13 3.22
CA THR A 79 -20.06 -0.58 4.47
C THR A 79 -19.05 0.43 5.01
N ALA A 80 -18.35 1.14 4.13
CA ALA A 80 -17.40 2.18 4.55
C ALA A 80 -17.13 3.19 3.42
N ILE A 81 -17.06 4.47 3.79
CA ILE A 81 -16.55 5.53 2.92
C ILE A 81 -15.43 6.24 3.67
N LYS A 82 -14.26 6.35 3.05
CA LYS A 82 -13.10 7.04 3.62
C LYS A 82 -12.42 7.90 2.58
N THR A 83 -12.32 9.19 2.85
CA THR A 83 -11.52 10.12 2.07
C THR A 83 -10.20 10.40 2.79
N SER A 84 -9.10 10.38 2.07
CA SER A 84 -7.80 10.80 2.60
C SER A 84 -7.09 11.74 1.65
N VAL A 85 -6.34 12.67 2.22
CA VAL A 85 -5.48 13.58 1.48
C VAL A 85 -4.07 13.02 1.54
N VAL A 86 -3.49 12.72 0.38
CA VAL A 86 -2.12 12.22 0.26
C VAL A 86 -1.27 13.31 -0.37
N GLU A 87 -0.22 13.72 0.34
CA GLU A 87 0.78 14.63 -0.18
C GLU A 87 2.04 13.86 -0.54
N LYS A 88 2.49 13.97 -1.81
CA LYS A 88 3.63 13.20 -2.31
C LYS A 88 4.89 13.36 -1.46
N LYS A 89 5.14 14.58 -0.96
CA LYS A 89 6.32 14.91 -0.14
C LYS A 89 6.35 14.19 1.21
N LEU A 90 5.18 13.79 1.72
CA LEU A 90 5.06 13.08 3.00
C LEU A 90 5.17 11.55 2.82
N LEU A 91 5.17 11.05 1.59
CA LEU A 91 5.38 9.64 1.32
C LEU A 91 6.87 9.33 1.45
N LEU A 92 7.19 8.37 2.31
CA LEU A 92 8.54 7.82 2.40
C LEU A 92 8.92 7.28 1.01
N PRO A 93 10.05 7.70 0.44
CA PRO A 93 10.51 7.13 -0.81
C PRO A 93 10.81 5.65 -0.55
N CYS A 94 10.22 4.75 -1.34
CA CYS A 94 10.55 3.33 -1.31
C CYS A 94 11.95 3.12 -1.90
N THR A 95 12.99 3.55 -1.20
CA THR A 95 14.38 3.27 -1.57
C THR A 95 14.74 1.88 -1.07
N ALA A 96 15.36 1.06 -1.92
CA ALA A 96 15.91 -0.25 -1.54
C ALA A 96 17.14 -0.15 -0.61
N TRP A 97 17.39 1.04 -0.04
CA TRP A 97 18.56 1.35 0.78
C TRP A 97 18.59 0.56 2.09
N SER A 98 17.43 0.17 2.61
CA SER A 98 17.29 -0.68 3.79
C SER A 98 17.85 -2.09 3.59
N VAL A 99 17.90 -2.62 2.36
CA VAL A 99 18.46 -3.96 2.09
C VAL A 99 19.99 -3.95 2.18
N LEU A 100 20.64 -2.89 1.69
CA LEU A 100 22.11 -2.79 1.72
C LEU A 100 22.66 -2.62 3.14
N LEU A 101 21.97 -1.85 3.99
CA LEU A 101 22.37 -1.68 5.40
C LEU A 101 22.26 -2.98 6.20
N GLN A 102 21.24 -3.80 5.92
CA GLN A 102 21.05 -5.07 6.61
C GLN A 102 22.11 -6.12 6.21
N SER A 103 22.62 -6.08 4.97
CA SER A 103 23.73 -6.93 4.53
C SER A 103 25.10 -6.45 5.03
N CYS A 104 25.29 -5.14 5.26
CA CYS A 104 26.58 -4.59 5.68
C CYS A 104 26.86 -4.76 7.18
N SER A 105 25.82 -4.90 8.02
CA SER A 105 25.99 -5.12 9.46
C SER A 105 26.70 -6.43 9.80
N GLY A 106 26.48 -7.50 9.03
CA GLY A 106 27.15 -8.79 9.25
C GLY A 106 28.66 -8.73 8.97
N LEU A 107 29.05 -8.03 7.91
CA LEU A 107 30.44 -7.94 7.46
C LEU A 107 31.29 -7.02 8.35
N LEU A 108 30.69 -5.96 8.90
CA LEU A 108 31.30 -5.09 9.90
C LEU A 108 31.54 -5.81 11.24
N LEU A 109 30.59 -6.64 11.68
CA LEU A 109 30.73 -7.40 12.92
C LEU A 109 31.85 -8.45 12.83
N THR A 110 32.03 -9.11 11.69
CA THR A 110 33.13 -10.06 11.48
C THR A 110 34.52 -9.41 11.47
N LEU A 111 34.61 -8.15 11.03
CA LEU A 111 35.89 -7.44 10.95
C LEU A 111 36.41 -6.98 12.32
N MET A 112 35.50 -6.72 13.26
CA MET A 112 35.85 -6.28 14.62
C MET A 112 36.18 -7.44 15.56
N THR A 113 35.73 -8.67 15.28
CA THR A 113 35.99 -9.84 16.13
C THR A 113 37.27 -10.61 15.75
N LEU A 114 37.73 -10.47 14.49
CA LEU A 114 38.96 -11.12 14.00
C LEU A 114 40.23 -10.73 14.78
N PRO A 115 40.46 -9.44 15.13
CA PRO A 115 41.63 -9.04 15.90
C PRO A 115 41.65 -9.65 17.30
N MET A 116 40.50 -9.74 17.97
CA MET A 116 40.43 -10.32 19.32
C MET A 116 40.70 -11.83 19.33
N LEU A 117 40.27 -12.55 18.29
CA LEU A 117 40.58 -13.97 18.14
C LEU A 117 42.06 -14.23 17.81
N LEU A 118 42.72 -13.32 17.09
CA LEU A 118 44.15 -13.43 16.81
C LEU A 118 44.99 -13.30 18.08
N GLU A 119 44.65 -12.37 18.98
CA GLU A 119 45.34 -12.17 20.26
C GLU A 119 45.22 -13.39 21.21
N ILE A 120 44.12 -14.15 21.14
CA ILE A 120 43.90 -15.35 21.97
C ILE A 120 44.74 -16.56 21.49
N HIS A 121 45.18 -16.57 20.23
CA HIS A 121 46.00 -17.67 19.69
C HIS A 121 47.50 -17.51 19.99
N TRP A 122 47.95 -16.32 20.38
CA TRP A 122 49.36 -16.01 20.70
C TRP A 122 49.67 -15.98 22.20
N LEU A 123 48.69 -16.32 23.05
CA LEU A 123 48.79 -16.36 24.53
C LEU A 123 48.71 -17.81 25.03
#